data_AF-A0A410S2N2-F1
#
_entry.id   AF-A0A410S2N2-F1
#
_cell.length_a   1.000
_cell.length_b   1.000
_cell.length_c   1.000
_cell.angle_alpha   90.00
_cell.angle_beta   90.00
_cell.angle_gamma   90.00
#
_symmetry.space_group_name_H-M   'P 1'
#
loop_
_entity.id
_entity.type
_entity.pdbx_description
1 polymer ?
#
loop_
_entity_poly.entity_id
_entity_poly.type
_entity_poly.pdbx_seq_one_letter_code
_entity_poly.pdbx_strand_id
1 'polypeptide(L)'
;MVNVNGPDRPEACDDGNTKTEVACDYGQASCQKCSGDCQSVLPLQGNVCGDNLKDATNEACDDGNTLICGSCSANCKAKTLTAATGSITASSGFQMYDEETFTISDGINTPVTFEVDRDNKLKNNAHQRVVLASDTPAAQVAQAIRNAINAVEEPFEIEAAISASSTITVNLTHKLQGSIGNQTITERITNMGFRVSGMTGGSGYDCAQGTKCVGDEDCARDLVCGTNKTCAPPPVVPAP
;
A
#
# COMPACT_ATOMS: atom_id res chain seq x y z
N MET A 1 18.22 29.78 -34.27
CA MET A 1 18.87 30.90 -35.00
C MET A 1 19.87 31.49 -34.03
N VAL A 2 21.13 31.68 -34.43
CA VAL A 2 22.21 32.13 -33.53
C VAL A 2 22.04 33.64 -33.30
N ASN A 3 22.01 34.11 -32.05
CA ASN A 3 21.61 35.47 -31.70
C ASN A 3 22.81 36.37 -31.41
N VAL A 4 23.48 36.77 -32.49
CA VAL A 4 24.60 37.70 -32.60
C VAL A 4 24.72 38.80 -31.51
N ASN A 5 25.36 38.47 -30.39
CA ASN A 5 26.00 39.46 -29.50
C ASN A 5 27.34 39.96 -30.08
N GLY A 6 27.27 40.57 -31.27
CA GLY A 6 28.39 41.23 -31.95
C GLY A 6 29.25 40.34 -32.86
N PRO A 7 29.96 40.93 -33.85
CA PRO A 7 30.66 40.19 -34.91
C PRO A 7 31.94 39.47 -34.48
N ASP A 8 32.46 39.72 -33.27
CA ASP A 8 33.79 39.26 -32.84
C ASP A 8 33.78 38.00 -31.94
N ARG A 9 32.60 37.48 -31.56
CA ARG A 9 32.46 36.24 -30.78
C ARG A 9 31.28 35.40 -31.29
N PRO A 10 31.48 34.51 -32.28
CA PRO A 10 30.48 33.52 -32.65
C PRO A 10 30.18 32.60 -31.45
N GLU A 11 28.92 32.55 -31.05
CA GLU A 11 28.42 31.54 -30.11
C GLU A 11 28.06 30.26 -30.88
N ALA A 12 28.34 29.10 -30.29
CA ALA A 12 28.00 27.80 -30.85
C ALA A 12 26.54 27.41 -30.56
N CYS A 13 25.98 27.98 -29.49
CA CYS A 13 24.59 27.85 -29.08
C CYS A 13 24.14 29.10 -28.30
N ASP A 14 22.83 29.25 -28.13
CA ASP A 14 22.19 30.22 -27.25
C ASP A 14 20.98 29.52 -26.62
N ASP A 15 20.94 29.47 -25.29
CA ASP A 15 19.78 28.98 -24.51
C ASP A 15 19.14 30.09 -23.64
N GLY A 16 19.49 31.34 -23.93
CA GLY A 16 18.93 32.54 -23.31
C GLY A 16 19.58 32.96 -22.00
N ASN A 17 20.68 32.31 -21.56
CA ASN A 17 21.35 32.65 -20.31
C ASN A 17 22.88 32.41 -20.32
N THR A 18 23.57 32.76 -19.23
CA THR A 18 25.04 32.66 -19.10
C THR A 18 25.49 31.78 -17.93
N LYS A 19 24.60 30.92 -17.43
CA LYS A 19 24.98 29.85 -16.50
C LYS A 19 25.50 28.65 -17.29
N THR A 20 26.17 27.75 -16.59
CA THR A 20 26.50 26.43 -17.09
C THR A 20 25.66 25.43 -16.31
N GLU A 21 24.51 25.05 -16.85
CA GLU A 21 23.69 23.99 -16.28
C GLU A 21 24.44 22.65 -16.26
N VAL A 22 24.22 21.86 -15.21
CA VAL A 22 24.81 20.52 -15.03
C VAL A 22 23.76 19.40 -15.07
N ALA A 23 22.48 19.75 -15.08
CA ALA A 23 21.34 18.86 -15.23
C ALA A 23 20.20 19.60 -15.95
N CYS A 24 19.23 18.85 -16.46
CA CYS A 24 17.98 19.43 -16.98
C CYS A 24 17.01 19.76 -15.84
N ASP A 25 16.01 20.59 -16.15
CA ASP A 25 14.88 20.82 -15.25
C ASP A 25 14.12 19.50 -14.97
N TYR A 26 13.59 19.36 -13.75
CA TYR A 26 12.86 18.16 -13.35
C TYR A 26 11.69 17.86 -14.30
N GLY A 27 11.52 16.59 -14.66
CA GLY A 27 10.55 16.14 -15.66
C GLY A 27 11.11 16.06 -17.08
N GLN A 28 12.37 16.45 -17.31
CA GLN A 28 13.08 16.26 -18.59
C GLN A 28 14.26 15.31 -18.43
N ALA A 29 14.09 14.04 -18.82
CA ALA A 29 15.15 13.03 -18.73
C ALA A 29 16.42 13.40 -19.51
N SER A 30 16.28 14.11 -20.63
CA SER A 30 17.39 14.65 -21.41
C SER A 30 17.05 15.99 -22.05
N CYS A 31 18.05 16.85 -22.17
CA CYS A 31 17.94 18.16 -22.78
C CYS A 31 19.29 18.60 -23.36
N GLN A 32 19.27 19.65 -24.18
CA GLN A 32 20.46 20.34 -24.64
C GLN A 32 20.45 21.76 -24.07
N LYS A 33 21.51 22.10 -23.35
CA LYS A 33 21.80 23.44 -22.82
C LYS A 33 23.09 23.98 -23.45
N CYS A 34 23.42 25.22 -23.19
CA CYS A 34 24.67 25.82 -23.61
C CYS A 34 25.63 25.97 -22.41
N SER A 35 26.93 25.97 -22.64
CA SER A 35 27.89 26.43 -21.63
C SER A 35 27.75 27.94 -21.43
N GLY A 36 28.00 28.46 -20.22
CA GLY A 36 27.80 29.89 -19.89
C GLY A 36 28.70 30.90 -20.62
N ASP A 37 29.65 30.41 -21.43
CA ASP A 37 30.47 31.18 -22.38
C ASP A 37 29.94 31.13 -23.83
N CYS A 38 28.81 30.44 -24.02
CA CYS A 38 28.12 30.13 -25.25
C CYS A 38 28.95 29.36 -26.31
N GLN A 39 30.01 28.66 -25.89
CA GLN A 39 30.94 27.97 -26.81
C GLN A 39 30.65 26.48 -27.06
N SER A 40 29.81 25.83 -26.24
CA SER A 40 29.55 24.39 -26.38
C SER A 40 28.12 23.99 -26.02
N VAL A 41 27.54 23.08 -26.81
CA VAL A 41 26.26 22.43 -26.49
C VAL A 41 26.51 21.32 -25.48
N LEU A 42 25.81 21.37 -24.36
CA LEU A 42 25.87 20.41 -23.27
C LEU A 42 24.68 19.44 -23.36
N PRO A 43 24.91 18.15 -23.69
CA PRO A 43 23.88 17.12 -23.58
C PRO A 43 23.75 16.73 -22.10
N LEU A 44 22.73 17.26 -21.43
CA LEU A 44 22.49 17.03 -20.01
C LEU A 44 21.45 15.92 -19.82
N GLN A 45 21.48 15.30 -18.64
CA GLN A 45 20.40 14.46 -18.14
C GLN A 45 19.64 15.22 -17.06
N GLY A 46 18.36 14.93 -16.89
CA GLY A 46 17.56 15.44 -15.78
C GLY A 46 16.84 14.33 -15.07
N ASN A 47 16.36 14.67 -13.88
CA ASN A 47 15.64 13.73 -13.05
C ASN A 47 14.16 13.63 -13.45
N VAL A 48 13.63 12.42 -13.46
CA VAL A 48 12.22 12.14 -13.74
C VAL A 48 11.70 11.00 -12.87
N CYS A 49 10.46 11.13 -12.41
CA CYS A 49 9.74 10.04 -11.74
C CYS A 49 9.83 8.73 -12.53
N GLY A 50 10.31 7.68 -11.86
CA GLY A 50 10.60 6.36 -12.40
C GLY A 50 12.02 6.20 -12.98
N ASP A 51 12.98 7.02 -12.55
CA ASP A 51 14.39 6.93 -12.94
C ASP A 51 15.28 6.19 -11.92
N ASN A 52 14.75 5.81 -10.76
CA ASN A 52 15.43 5.19 -9.60
C ASN A 52 16.27 6.17 -8.76
N LEU A 53 16.18 7.49 -8.99
CA LEU A 53 16.91 8.52 -8.27
C LEU A 53 15.92 9.52 -7.69
N LYS A 54 15.49 9.36 -6.44
CA LYS A 54 14.55 10.31 -5.83
C LYS A 54 15.09 11.76 -5.81
N ASP A 55 14.41 12.69 -6.47
CA ASP A 55 14.68 14.13 -6.31
C ASP A 55 14.10 14.68 -5.00
N ALA A 56 14.96 15.28 -4.17
CA ALA A 56 14.60 15.74 -2.84
C ALA A 56 13.63 16.94 -2.79
N THR A 57 13.47 17.67 -3.91
CA THR A 57 12.62 18.87 -3.99
C THR A 57 11.27 18.55 -4.64
N ASN A 58 11.28 17.71 -5.65
CA ASN A 58 10.15 17.43 -6.52
C ASN A 58 9.41 16.14 -6.13
N GLU A 59 10.05 15.20 -5.43
CA GLU A 59 9.51 13.86 -5.21
C GLU A 59 9.39 13.50 -3.71
N ALA A 60 8.32 12.79 -3.36
CA ALA A 60 8.14 12.19 -2.05
C ALA A 60 8.88 10.83 -1.96
N CYS A 61 8.95 10.12 -3.08
CA CYS A 61 9.55 8.81 -3.30
C CYS A 61 9.82 8.64 -4.81
N ASP A 62 10.63 7.65 -5.15
CA ASP A 62 10.75 7.08 -6.49
C ASP A 62 10.91 5.57 -6.27
N ASP A 63 10.09 4.75 -6.92
CA ASP A 63 10.12 3.27 -6.89
C ASP A 63 10.58 2.67 -8.23
N GLY A 64 11.32 3.48 -9.00
CA GLY A 64 11.86 3.10 -10.30
C GLY A 64 10.83 3.07 -11.42
N ASN A 65 9.53 3.30 -11.18
CA ASN A 65 8.51 3.20 -12.21
C ASN A 65 7.45 4.32 -12.12
N THR A 66 6.44 4.27 -13.00
CA THR A 66 5.32 5.25 -13.08
C THR A 66 3.96 4.55 -13.13
N LEU A 67 3.89 3.34 -12.59
CA LEU A 67 2.65 2.58 -12.43
C LEU A 67 2.01 2.90 -11.07
N ILE A 68 0.87 2.26 -10.79
CA ILE A 68 0.13 2.40 -9.52
C ILE A 68 0.62 1.37 -8.48
N CYS A 69 1.36 0.36 -8.92
CA CYS A 69 1.96 -0.64 -8.04
C CYS A 69 3.24 -0.09 -7.40
N GLY A 70 3.62 -0.69 -6.28
CA GLY A 70 4.86 -0.42 -5.57
C GLY A 70 4.73 0.57 -4.42
N SER A 71 5.86 1.01 -3.88
CA SER A 71 5.90 1.85 -2.68
C SER A 71 5.68 3.34 -2.92
N CYS A 72 5.59 3.76 -4.19
CA CYS A 72 5.34 5.13 -4.61
C CYS A 72 4.10 5.29 -5.50
N SER A 73 3.59 6.52 -5.59
CA SER A 73 2.54 6.86 -6.56
C SER A 73 3.13 7.06 -7.95
N ALA A 74 2.36 6.75 -9.00
CA ALA A 74 2.68 6.91 -10.43
C ALA A 74 3.25 8.27 -10.90
N ASN A 75 3.24 9.29 -10.03
CA ASN A 75 3.72 10.65 -10.27
C ASN A 75 4.76 11.13 -9.23
N CYS A 76 5.25 10.21 -8.39
CA CYS A 76 6.26 10.41 -7.36
C CYS A 76 5.91 11.43 -6.26
N LYS A 77 4.60 11.72 -6.07
CA LYS A 77 4.13 12.74 -5.10
C LYS A 77 3.66 12.18 -3.75
N ALA A 78 3.42 10.88 -3.63
CA ALA A 78 3.03 10.26 -2.36
C ALA A 78 3.66 8.87 -2.23
N LYS A 79 4.12 8.54 -1.01
CA LYS A 79 4.39 7.15 -0.64
C LYS A 79 3.07 6.41 -0.51
N THR A 80 2.99 5.24 -1.13
CA THR A 80 1.79 4.39 -1.15
C THR A 80 1.92 3.17 -0.25
N LEU A 81 3.13 2.80 0.20
CA LEU A 81 3.35 1.64 1.05
C LEU A 81 2.59 1.74 2.39
N THR A 82 1.45 1.03 2.47
CA THR A 82 0.49 1.08 3.58
C THR A 82 -0.07 -0.30 3.88
N ALA A 83 -0.48 -0.52 5.13
CA ALA A 83 -1.30 -1.66 5.51
C ALA A 83 -2.75 -1.44 5.08
N ALA A 84 -3.44 -2.51 4.69
CA ALA A 84 -4.88 -2.46 4.48
C ALA A 84 -5.62 -2.24 5.80
N THR A 85 -6.74 -1.53 5.73
CA THR A 85 -7.63 -1.29 6.88
C THR A 85 -9.08 -1.56 6.53
N GLY A 86 -9.84 -2.04 7.51
CA GLY A 86 -11.26 -2.32 7.40
C GLY A 86 -11.99 -1.95 8.69
N SER A 87 -13.29 -2.22 8.76
CA SER A 87 -14.02 -2.03 10.02
C SER A 87 -15.24 -2.93 10.15
N ILE A 88 -15.62 -3.18 11.40
CA ILE A 88 -16.87 -3.83 11.77
C ILE A 88 -17.64 -2.86 12.67
N THR A 89 -18.82 -2.43 12.24
CA THR A 89 -19.76 -1.68 13.08
C THR A 89 -20.68 -2.70 13.75
N ALA A 90 -20.53 -2.83 15.06
CA ALA A 90 -21.34 -3.69 15.90
C ALA A 90 -22.72 -3.07 16.15
N SER A 91 -23.68 -3.95 16.43
CA SER A 91 -25.02 -3.60 16.92
C SER A 91 -25.23 -4.26 18.29
N SER A 92 -26.38 -4.05 18.93
CA SER A 92 -26.72 -4.81 20.14
C SER A 92 -26.85 -6.31 19.82
N GLY A 93 -26.63 -7.16 20.82
CA GLY A 93 -26.82 -8.62 20.70
C GLY A 93 -28.27 -9.03 20.39
N PHE A 94 -29.23 -8.11 20.50
CA PHE A 94 -30.61 -8.31 20.06
C PHE A 94 -30.63 -8.66 18.55
N GLN A 95 -31.35 -9.70 18.14
CA GLN A 95 -31.39 -10.19 16.75
C GLN A 95 -30.03 -10.59 16.14
N MET A 96 -28.99 -10.74 16.95
CA MET A 96 -27.87 -11.62 16.60
C MET A 96 -28.23 -13.00 17.16
N TYR A 97 -28.27 -14.03 16.32
CA TYR A 97 -28.63 -15.39 16.73
C TYR A 97 -27.39 -16.26 16.94
N ASP A 98 -27.60 -17.39 17.60
CA ASP A 98 -26.58 -18.42 17.76
C ASP A 98 -26.21 -18.98 16.38
N GLU A 99 -24.97 -19.45 16.21
CA GLU A 99 -24.42 -19.96 14.95
C GLU A 99 -24.30 -18.94 13.80
N GLU A 100 -24.65 -17.66 13.99
CA GLU A 100 -24.47 -16.63 12.96
C GLU A 100 -23.00 -16.23 12.81
N THR A 101 -22.55 -15.93 11.59
CA THR A 101 -21.11 -15.78 11.31
C THR A 101 -20.70 -14.52 10.58
N PHE A 102 -19.45 -14.13 10.74
CA PHE A 102 -18.71 -13.28 9.80
C PHE A 102 -17.32 -13.89 9.53
N THR A 103 -16.74 -13.63 8.36
CA THR A 103 -15.46 -14.22 7.94
C THR A 103 -14.50 -13.14 7.47
N ILE A 104 -13.27 -13.19 7.98
CA ILE A 104 -12.17 -12.28 7.64
C ILE A 104 -11.05 -13.09 6.96
N SER A 105 -10.55 -12.58 5.84
CA SER A 105 -9.34 -13.06 5.16
C SER A 105 -8.22 -12.05 5.40
N ASP A 106 -7.00 -12.52 5.66
CA ASP A 106 -5.78 -11.70 5.62
C ASP A 106 -5.12 -11.73 4.21
N GLY A 107 -5.61 -12.59 3.31
CA GLY A 107 -5.09 -12.74 1.95
C GLY A 107 -3.87 -13.65 1.83
N ILE A 108 -3.40 -14.22 2.94
CA ILE A 108 -2.21 -15.10 3.02
C ILE A 108 -2.62 -16.49 3.53
N ASN A 109 -3.34 -16.51 4.65
CA ASN A 109 -3.72 -17.70 5.38
C ASN A 109 -5.17 -18.11 5.06
N THR A 110 -5.63 -19.22 5.65
CA THR A 110 -7.03 -19.64 5.48
C THR A 110 -7.96 -18.63 6.18
N PRO A 111 -9.02 -18.13 5.53
CA PRO A 111 -9.94 -17.16 6.14
C PRO A 111 -10.57 -17.67 7.44
N VAL A 112 -10.57 -16.82 8.46
CA VAL A 112 -11.09 -17.14 9.78
C VAL A 112 -12.56 -16.77 9.85
N THR A 113 -13.41 -17.77 10.11
CA THR A 113 -14.83 -17.57 10.36
C THR A 113 -15.07 -17.41 11.85
N PHE A 114 -15.67 -16.30 12.24
CA PHE A 114 -16.08 -15.95 13.58
C PHE A 114 -17.57 -16.28 13.74
N GLU A 115 -17.94 -16.91 14.85
CA GLU A 115 -19.31 -17.36 15.12
C GLU A 115 -19.85 -16.73 16.41
N VAL A 116 -21.06 -16.19 16.35
CA VAL A 116 -21.83 -15.74 17.51
C VAL A 116 -22.23 -16.96 18.33
N ASP A 117 -21.71 -17.02 19.54
CA ASP A 117 -21.91 -18.13 20.47
C ASP A 117 -22.70 -17.66 21.69
N ARG A 118 -23.79 -18.37 21.97
CA ARG A 118 -24.75 -18.06 23.04
C ARG A 118 -24.86 -19.16 24.09
N ASP A 119 -24.50 -20.40 23.75
CA ASP A 119 -24.72 -21.59 24.61
C ASP A 119 -23.41 -22.34 24.98
N ASN A 120 -22.26 -21.77 24.62
CA ASN A 120 -20.92 -22.33 24.73
C ASN A 120 -20.62 -23.51 23.77
N LYS A 121 -21.41 -23.70 22.71
CA LYS A 121 -21.15 -24.65 21.61
C LYS A 121 -21.01 -23.90 20.30
N LEU A 122 -20.13 -24.41 19.45
CA LEU A 122 -20.00 -23.92 18.08
C LEU A 122 -20.69 -24.91 17.14
N LYS A 123 -21.37 -24.41 16.11
CA LYS A 123 -21.85 -25.21 14.97
C LYS A 123 -20.70 -25.93 14.30
N ASN A 124 -19.55 -25.26 14.20
CA ASN A 124 -18.31 -25.79 13.68
C ASN A 124 -17.15 -25.45 14.63
N ASN A 125 -16.50 -26.46 15.20
CA ASN A 125 -15.38 -26.29 16.14
C ASN A 125 -14.14 -25.62 15.53
N ALA A 126 -14.08 -25.44 14.19
CA ALA A 126 -13.03 -24.66 13.52
C ALA A 126 -13.32 -23.15 13.47
N HIS A 127 -14.48 -22.68 13.92
CA HIS A 127 -14.81 -21.25 13.97
C HIS A 127 -14.24 -20.59 15.23
N GLN A 128 -13.85 -19.31 15.11
CA GLN A 128 -13.45 -18.49 16.25
C GLN A 128 -14.70 -18.02 17.02
N ARG A 129 -14.74 -18.32 18.31
CA ARG A 129 -15.88 -18.03 19.19
C ARG A 129 -16.01 -16.53 19.49
N VAL A 130 -17.22 -15.98 19.34
CA VAL A 130 -17.63 -14.64 19.79
C VAL A 130 -18.76 -14.78 20.80
N VAL A 131 -18.41 -14.89 22.08
CA VAL A 131 -19.36 -15.11 23.19
C VAL A 131 -20.26 -13.89 23.38
N LEU A 132 -21.58 -14.05 23.24
CA LEU A 132 -22.57 -12.96 23.35
C LEU A 132 -23.87 -13.40 24.08
N ALA A 133 -24.40 -12.51 24.93
CA ALA A 133 -25.75 -12.64 25.50
C ALA A 133 -26.81 -11.94 24.60
N SER A 134 -28.10 -12.16 24.85
CA SER A 134 -29.18 -11.68 23.97
C SER A 134 -29.44 -10.18 24.11
N ASP A 135 -29.00 -9.60 25.22
CA ASP A 135 -29.15 -8.20 25.63
C ASP A 135 -27.82 -7.44 25.64
N THR A 136 -26.71 -8.05 25.20
CA THR A 136 -25.37 -7.43 25.20
C THR A 136 -25.39 -6.08 24.46
N PRO A 137 -25.04 -4.95 25.13
CA PRO A 137 -25.01 -3.63 24.50
C PRO A 137 -24.00 -3.55 23.34
N ALA A 138 -24.28 -2.73 22.33
CA ALA A 138 -23.49 -2.66 21.10
C ALA A 138 -21.97 -2.42 21.32
N ALA A 139 -21.60 -1.61 22.31
CA ALA A 139 -20.19 -1.40 22.66
C ALA A 139 -19.52 -2.65 23.27
N GLN A 140 -20.29 -3.46 24.01
CA GLN A 140 -19.82 -4.75 24.53
C GLN A 140 -19.74 -5.80 23.41
N VAL A 141 -20.62 -5.74 22.41
CA VAL A 141 -20.52 -6.57 21.19
C VAL A 141 -19.24 -6.22 20.40
N ALA A 142 -18.97 -4.94 20.17
CA ALA A 142 -17.71 -4.50 19.54
C ALA A 142 -16.47 -4.96 20.33
N GLN A 143 -16.53 -4.88 21.66
CA GLN A 143 -15.49 -5.34 22.57
C GLN A 143 -15.31 -6.87 22.54
N ALA A 144 -16.39 -7.66 22.43
CA ALA A 144 -16.31 -9.11 22.25
C ALA A 144 -15.66 -9.48 20.91
N ILE A 145 -16.08 -8.83 19.81
CA ILE A 145 -15.53 -9.02 18.46
C ILE A 145 -14.03 -8.70 18.44
N ARG A 146 -13.61 -7.54 18.96
CA ARG A 146 -12.18 -7.16 19.02
C ARG A 146 -11.35 -8.21 19.75
N ASN A 147 -11.83 -8.70 20.88
CA ASN A 147 -11.12 -9.70 21.67
C ASN A 147 -11.06 -11.05 20.95
N ALA A 148 -12.12 -11.46 20.25
CA ALA A 148 -12.13 -12.70 19.48
C ALA A 148 -11.14 -12.64 18.30
N ILE A 149 -11.05 -11.51 17.59
CA ILE A 149 -10.09 -11.29 16.49
C ILE A 149 -8.64 -11.35 17.01
N ASN A 150 -8.34 -10.64 18.10
CA ASN A 150 -7.00 -10.62 18.70
C ASN A 150 -6.63 -11.90 19.49
N ALA A 151 -7.54 -12.88 19.56
CA ALA A 151 -7.31 -14.17 20.22
C ALA A 151 -7.19 -15.33 19.22
N VAL A 152 -7.25 -15.07 17.92
CA VAL A 152 -6.94 -16.06 16.87
C VAL A 152 -5.47 -16.46 17.00
N GLU A 153 -5.19 -17.76 16.98
CA GLU A 153 -3.82 -18.28 17.00
C GLU A 153 -3.11 -18.02 15.66
N GLU A 154 -1.81 -17.75 15.71
CA GLU A 154 -1.01 -17.54 14.49
C GLU A 154 -0.93 -18.83 13.64
N PRO A 155 -0.96 -18.74 12.30
CA PRO A 155 -0.78 -17.52 11.50
C PRO A 155 -2.11 -16.81 11.15
N PHE A 156 -2.25 -15.55 11.56
CA PHE A 156 -3.36 -14.68 11.15
C PHE A 156 -2.97 -13.19 11.21
N GLU A 157 -2.86 -12.53 10.06
CA GLU A 157 -2.21 -11.22 9.94
C GLU A 157 -3.15 -10.01 10.12
N ILE A 158 -4.23 -10.14 10.90
CA ILE A 158 -5.15 -9.03 11.23
C ILE A 158 -5.12 -8.73 12.73
N GLU A 159 -5.07 -7.44 13.08
CA GLU A 159 -5.33 -6.94 14.43
C GLU A 159 -6.60 -6.07 14.47
N ALA A 160 -7.23 -6.01 15.64
CA ALA A 160 -8.45 -5.24 15.90
C ALA A 160 -8.32 -4.26 17.07
N ALA A 161 -8.85 -3.05 16.90
CA ALA A 161 -8.94 -2.01 17.93
C ALA A 161 -10.36 -1.42 17.99
N ILE A 162 -10.78 -0.89 19.15
CA ILE A 162 -12.00 -0.06 19.20
C ILE A 162 -11.67 1.32 18.64
N SER A 163 -12.52 1.85 17.77
CA SER A 163 -12.36 3.19 17.20
C SER A 163 -12.46 4.27 18.29
N ALA A 164 -11.47 5.17 18.34
CA ALA A 164 -11.49 6.31 19.26
C ALA A 164 -12.69 7.25 19.03
N SER A 165 -13.29 7.22 17.84
CA SER A 165 -14.44 8.06 17.46
C SER A 165 -15.79 7.36 17.64
N SER A 166 -15.83 6.05 17.90
CA SER A 166 -17.06 5.26 17.99
C SER A 166 -16.85 3.98 18.81
N THR A 167 -17.52 3.89 19.96
CA THR A 167 -17.44 2.72 20.85
C THR A 167 -18.07 1.45 20.29
N ILE A 168 -18.83 1.55 19.18
CA ILE A 168 -19.45 0.42 18.49
C ILE A 168 -18.69 0.02 17.21
N THR A 169 -17.63 0.73 16.84
CA THR A 169 -16.84 0.43 15.64
C THR A 169 -15.52 -0.21 16.03
N VAL A 170 -15.28 -1.41 15.51
CA VAL A 170 -14.00 -2.11 15.55
C VAL A 170 -13.25 -1.75 14.28
N ASN A 171 -12.10 -1.10 14.42
CA ASN A 171 -11.16 -0.89 13.32
C ASN A 171 -10.31 -2.16 13.16
N LEU A 172 -10.04 -2.54 11.91
CA LEU A 172 -9.19 -3.67 11.56
C LEU A 172 -7.96 -3.15 10.80
N THR A 173 -6.78 -3.65 11.15
CA THR A 173 -5.52 -3.32 10.49
C THR A 173 -4.81 -4.60 10.10
N HIS A 174 -4.29 -4.66 8.88
CA HIS A 174 -3.40 -5.76 8.47
C HIS A 174 -2.01 -5.54 9.08
N LYS A 175 -1.44 -6.55 9.74
CA LYS A 175 -0.13 -6.46 10.43
C LYS A 175 1.02 -6.17 9.45
N LEU A 176 0.91 -6.67 8.21
CA LEU A 176 1.85 -6.41 7.12
C LEU A 176 1.35 -5.28 6.20
N GLN A 177 2.28 -4.53 5.61
CA GLN A 177 1.98 -3.60 4.51
C GLN A 177 1.79 -4.33 3.17
N GLY A 178 1.12 -3.69 2.23
CA GLY A 178 0.91 -4.17 0.86
C GLY A 178 -0.57 -4.37 0.49
N SER A 179 -0.84 -4.48 -0.80
CA SER A 179 -2.21 -4.65 -1.31
C SER A 179 -2.81 -6.04 -1.09
N ILE A 180 -2.02 -7.03 -0.65
CA ILE A 180 -2.51 -8.37 -0.30
C ILE A 180 -3.60 -8.35 0.78
N GLY A 181 -3.50 -7.41 1.73
CA GLY A 181 -4.49 -7.23 2.77
C GLY A 181 -5.82 -6.65 2.29
N ASN A 182 -5.97 -6.26 1.01
CA ASN A 182 -7.21 -5.70 0.46
C ASN A 182 -8.28 -6.79 0.21
N GLN A 183 -8.78 -7.37 1.30
CA GLN A 183 -9.67 -8.52 1.33
C GLN A 183 -11.12 -8.14 1.60
N THR A 184 -12.06 -8.87 1.00
CA THR A 184 -13.47 -8.76 1.37
C THR A 184 -13.71 -9.35 2.77
N ILE A 185 -14.64 -8.75 3.50
CA ILE A 185 -15.20 -9.32 4.73
C ILE A 185 -16.64 -9.67 4.42
N THR A 186 -17.08 -10.86 4.83
CA THR A 186 -18.44 -11.36 4.58
C THR A 186 -19.14 -11.65 5.89
N GLU A 187 -20.46 -11.51 5.92
CA GLU A 187 -21.27 -11.75 7.12
C GLU A 187 -22.62 -12.40 6.79
N ARG A 188 -23.20 -13.06 7.80
CA ARG A 188 -24.51 -13.71 7.80
C ARG A 188 -25.20 -13.47 9.15
N ILE A 189 -25.24 -12.22 9.58
CA ILE A 189 -25.83 -11.75 10.84
C ILE A 189 -27.22 -11.14 10.55
N THR A 190 -28.28 -11.61 11.23
CA THR A 190 -29.65 -11.10 10.98
C THR A 190 -29.84 -9.65 11.44
N ASN A 191 -29.07 -9.19 12.43
CA ASN A 191 -29.15 -7.83 12.94
C ASN A 191 -28.73 -6.79 11.86
N MET A 192 -29.71 -6.07 11.32
CA MET A 192 -29.51 -5.04 10.30
C MET A 192 -28.71 -3.79 10.74
N GLY A 193 -28.28 -3.70 12.00
CA GLY A 193 -27.29 -2.72 12.45
C GLY A 193 -25.83 -3.21 12.35
N PHE A 194 -25.61 -4.52 12.27
CA PHE A 194 -24.28 -5.09 12.07
C PHE A 194 -23.81 -4.81 10.64
N ARG A 195 -22.61 -4.24 10.48
CA ARG A 195 -22.03 -3.94 9.17
C ARG A 195 -20.55 -4.25 9.15
N VAL A 196 -20.11 -4.85 8.05
CA VAL A 196 -18.70 -5.04 7.74
C VAL A 196 -18.30 -4.11 6.58
N SER A 197 -17.13 -3.50 6.70
CA SER A 197 -16.42 -2.84 5.61
C SER A 197 -15.16 -3.64 5.36
N GLY A 198 -15.01 -4.14 4.13
CA GLY A 198 -13.84 -4.90 3.71
C GLY A 198 -12.52 -4.16 3.95
N MET A 199 -11.44 -4.93 4.04
CA MET A 199 -10.10 -4.40 4.14
C MET A 199 -9.70 -3.74 2.81
N THR A 200 -9.25 -2.49 2.84
CA THR A 200 -8.87 -1.70 1.66
C THR A 200 -7.74 -0.73 1.99
N GLY A 201 -7.16 -0.11 0.96
CA GLY A 201 -6.15 0.95 1.13
C GLY A 201 -4.74 0.47 1.47
N GLY A 202 -4.49 -0.85 1.45
CA GLY A 202 -3.13 -1.40 1.41
C GLY A 202 -2.54 -1.25 0.01
N SER A 203 -1.27 -0.90 -0.09
CA SER A 203 -0.54 -0.74 -1.36
C SER A 203 0.95 -0.96 -1.15
N GLY A 204 1.66 -1.25 -2.24
CA GLY A 204 2.97 -1.89 -2.24
C GLY A 204 2.86 -3.42 -2.27
N TYR A 205 4.00 -4.06 -2.46
CA TYR A 205 4.16 -5.49 -2.66
C TYR A 205 3.31 -6.08 -3.80
N ASP A 206 3.21 -5.37 -4.93
CA ASP A 206 2.26 -5.69 -6.01
C ASP A 206 2.73 -5.41 -7.45
N CYS A 207 3.94 -4.92 -7.68
CA CYS A 207 4.46 -4.85 -9.05
C CYS A 207 4.81 -6.23 -9.61
N ALA A 208 4.27 -6.53 -10.79
CA ALA A 208 4.53 -7.77 -11.52
C ALA A 208 6.00 -7.93 -11.95
N GLN A 209 6.38 -9.16 -12.30
CA GLN A 209 7.72 -9.48 -12.80
C GLN A 209 8.09 -8.62 -14.03
N GLY A 210 9.31 -8.10 -14.03
CA GLY A 210 9.86 -7.24 -15.08
C GLY A 210 9.57 -5.74 -14.89
N THR A 211 8.66 -5.36 -14.01
CA THR A 211 8.47 -3.95 -13.61
C THR A 211 9.73 -3.43 -12.92
N LYS A 212 10.10 -2.17 -13.17
CA LYS A 212 11.23 -1.53 -12.47
C LYS A 212 10.91 -1.36 -10.99
N CYS A 213 11.95 -1.38 -10.15
CA CYS A 213 11.83 -1.30 -8.69
C CYS A 213 13.06 -0.63 -8.09
N VAL A 214 12.91 -0.05 -6.89
CA VAL A 214 14.01 0.42 -6.06
C VAL A 214 14.27 -0.52 -4.88
N GLY A 215 13.21 -1.08 -4.27
CA GLY A 215 13.24 -2.03 -3.15
C GLY A 215 12.26 -3.21 -3.33
N ASP A 216 12.34 -4.19 -2.42
CA ASP A 216 11.49 -5.40 -2.47
C ASP A 216 10.01 -5.07 -2.21
N GLU A 217 9.74 -4.01 -1.45
CA GLU A 217 8.41 -3.46 -1.18
C GLU A 217 7.68 -2.95 -2.43
N ASP A 218 8.39 -2.80 -3.56
CA ASP A 218 7.79 -2.43 -4.83
C ASP A 218 7.18 -3.67 -5.51
N CYS A 219 7.81 -4.83 -5.36
CA CYS A 219 7.53 -6.05 -6.11
C CYS A 219 6.48 -6.95 -5.45
N ALA A 220 5.74 -7.72 -6.26
CA ALA A 220 4.83 -8.75 -5.77
C ALA A 220 5.53 -9.65 -4.73
N ARG A 221 4.80 -10.10 -3.68
CA ARG A 221 5.40 -10.77 -2.49
C ARG A 221 6.23 -12.03 -2.76
N ASP A 222 6.09 -12.64 -3.92
CA ASP A 222 6.85 -13.80 -4.40
C ASP A 222 8.11 -13.43 -5.23
N LEU A 223 8.34 -12.12 -5.43
CA LEU A 223 9.44 -11.52 -6.17
C LEU A 223 10.31 -10.65 -5.25
N VAL A 224 11.50 -10.32 -5.75
CA VAL A 224 12.45 -9.39 -5.13
C VAL A 224 12.90 -8.35 -6.16
N CYS A 225 13.40 -7.21 -5.70
CA CYS A 225 14.00 -6.22 -6.57
C CYS A 225 15.42 -6.65 -6.97
N GLY A 226 15.53 -7.27 -8.14
CA GLY A 226 16.78 -7.84 -8.62
C GLY A 226 17.86 -6.80 -8.92
N THR A 227 19.09 -7.28 -9.14
CA THR A 227 20.27 -6.45 -9.46
C THR A 227 20.08 -5.54 -10.68
N ASN A 228 19.17 -5.90 -11.58
CA ASN A 228 18.83 -5.13 -12.78
C ASN A 228 17.80 -4.00 -12.51
N LYS A 229 17.46 -3.74 -11.23
CA LYS A 229 16.38 -2.81 -10.82
C LYS A 229 15.04 -3.13 -11.46
N THR A 230 14.72 -4.43 -11.49
CA THR A 230 13.42 -4.95 -11.91
C THR A 230 12.98 -6.11 -11.03
N CYS A 231 11.68 -6.22 -10.78
CA CYS A 231 11.07 -7.32 -10.04
C CYS A 231 11.33 -8.66 -10.72
N ALA A 232 11.94 -9.58 -9.99
CA ALA A 232 12.34 -10.89 -10.48
C ALA A 232 12.11 -11.96 -9.40
N PRO A 233 11.95 -13.25 -9.78
CA PRO A 233 11.94 -14.33 -8.80
C PRO A 233 13.21 -14.30 -7.95
N PRO A 234 13.13 -14.62 -6.65
CA PRO A 234 14.31 -14.67 -5.79
C PRO A 234 15.36 -15.64 -6.33
N PRO A 235 16.66 -15.38 -6.14
CA PRO A 235 17.72 -16.27 -6.61
C PRO A 235 17.51 -17.68 -6.06
N VAL A 236 17.45 -18.68 -6.95
CA VAL A 236 17.39 -20.09 -6.53
C VAL A 236 18.71 -20.44 -5.87
N VAL A 237 18.73 -20.43 -4.53
CA VAL A 237 19.83 -20.98 -3.75
C VAL A 237 19.87 -22.48 -4.04
N PRO A 238 20.96 -23.03 -4.62
CA PRO A 238 21.07 -24.46 -4.83
C PRO A 238 20.92 -25.19 -3.49
N ALA A 239 20.10 -26.23 -3.44
CA ALA A 239 20.02 -27.07 -2.27
C ALA A 239 21.41 -27.69 -1.96
N PRO A 240 21.79 -27.79 -0.67
CA PRO A 240 23.07 -28.37 -0.26
C PRO A 240 23.17 -29.88 -0.53
#